data_AF-A0A350EBU0-F1
#
_entry.id   AF-A0A350EBU0-F1
#
_cell.length_a   1.000
_cell.length_b   1.000
_cell.length_c   1.000
_cell.angle_alpha   90.00
_cell.angle_beta   90.00
_cell.angle_gamma   90.00
#
_symmetry.space_group_name_H-M   'P 1'
#
loop_
_entity.id
_entity.type
_entity.pdbx_description
1 polymer ?
#
loop_
_entity_poly.entity_id
_entity_poly.type
_entity_poly.pdbx_seq_one_letter_code
_entity_poly.pdbx_strand_id
1 'polypeptide(L)'
;MMQTKICAMMFSLIIYPTTCLALSKQSHTLAAVNHPNGYDAPEGSIAILKRKKNICTISITLYGETGKIIYLWHFNASGLKQAQRTEYNYTDGGLAMLPENQGQFLEYVHSNQKLNPHAQEVQSEFKKVRGFFPNQLVSCI
;
A
#
# COMPACT_ATOMS: atom_id res chain seq x y z
N MET A 1 11.55 -7.14 59.80
CA MET A 1 10.81 -6.49 58.69
C MET A 1 10.45 -7.60 57.70
N MET A 2 9.29 -8.29 57.79
CA MET A 2 7.92 -7.82 57.49
C MET A 2 7.89 -7.06 56.15
N GLN A 3 7.23 -7.49 55.07
CA GLN A 3 5.95 -8.21 54.97
C GLN A 3 5.92 -9.31 53.88
N THR A 4 5.30 -10.42 54.28
CA THR A 4 4.64 -11.47 53.50
C THR A 4 3.49 -10.93 52.63
N LYS A 5 3.28 -11.53 51.44
CA LYS A 5 1.93 -11.98 51.03
C LYS A 5 2.02 -13.29 50.25
N ILE A 6 1.62 -14.34 50.96
CA ILE A 6 1.31 -15.68 50.48
C ILE A 6 0.09 -15.56 49.54
N CYS A 7 0.19 -16.12 48.33
CA CYS A 7 -0.96 -16.27 47.44
C CYS A 7 -1.48 -17.70 47.58
N ALA A 8 -2.45 -17.89 48.47
CA ALA A 8 -3.21 -19.13 48.58
C ALA A 8 -4.70 -18.80 48.70
N MET A 9 -5.44 -18.98 47.60
CA MET A 9 -6.88 -19.30 47.53
C MET A 9 -7.08 -19.96 46.15
N MET A 10 -7.09 -21.28 46.03
CA MET A 10 -8.25 -22.17 46.17
C MET A 10 -9.53 -21.63 45.52
N PHE A 11 -9.87 -22.31 44.42
CA PHE A 11 -11.21 -22.63 43.90
C PHE A 11 -12.08 -21.52 43.28
N SER A 12 -12.35 -21.78 41.98
CA SER A 12 -13.58 -21.48 41.24
C SER A 12 -13.78 -20.05 40.75
N LEU A 13 -13.52 -19.82 39.47
CA LEU A 13 -14.53 -19.53 38.44
C LEU A 13 -13.84 -18.94 37.19
N ILE A 14 -14.16 -19.56 36.05
CA ILE A 14 -14.25 -18.95 34.72
C ILE A 14 -12.98 -18.25 34.22
N ILE A 15 -12.28 -19.00 33.38
CA ILE A 15 -11.32 -18.52 32.40
C ILE A 15 -11.98 -17.41 31.58
N TYR A 16 -11.68 -16.15 31.87
CA TYR A 16 -11.75 -15.11 30.85
C TYR A 16 -10.36 -15.05 30.21
N PRO A 17 -10.20 -15.48 28.95
CA PRO A 17 -9.02 -15.08 28.23
C PRO A 17 -9.19 -13.59 27.99
N THR A 18 -8.46 -12.76 28.74
CA THR A 18 -8.04 -11.46 28.22
C THR A 18 -7.14 -11.77 27.02
N THR A 19 -7.78 -12.06 25.88
CA THR A 19 -7.11 -12.16 24.60
C THR A 19 -6.48 -10.81 24.36
N CYS A 20 -5.18 -10.78 24.61
CA CYS A 20 -4.26 -9.76 24.18
C CYS A 20 -4.59 -9.47 22.72
N LEU A 21 -5.22 -8.33 22.45
CA LEU A 21 -5.37 -7.79 21.10
C LEU A 21 -3.96 -7.39 20.65
N ALA A 22 -3.18 -8.39 20.24
CA ALA A 22 -1.99 -8.20 19.44
C ALA A 22 -2.48 -7.66 18.09
N LEU A 23 -2.70 -6.35 18.04
CA LEU A 23 -3.00 -5.61 16.82
C LEU A 23 -1.85 -5.93 15.85
N SER A 24 -2.09 -6.83 14.90
CA SER A 24 -1.04 -7.34 14.03
C SER A 24 -0.37 -6.14 13.36
N LYS A 25 0.95 -6.02 13.52
CA LYS A 25 1.74 -4.94 12.86
C LYS A 25 1.86 -5.16 11.34
N GLN A 26 1.32 -6.28 10.83
CA GLN A 26 1.39 -6.66 9.42
C GLN A 26 0.38 -5.87 8.59
N SER A 27 0.82 -5.50 7.39
CA SER A 27 -0.03 -4.89 6.37
C SER A 27 -0.79 -6.00 5.67
N HIS A 28 -2.10 -5.82 5.51
CA HIS A 28 -2.98 -6.79 4.85
C HIS A 28 -3.38 -6.25 3.49
N THR A 29 -3.19 -7.05 2.43
CA THR A 29 -3.73 -6.72 1.11
C THR A 29 -5.24 -6.94 1.12
N LEU A 30 -6.00 -5.90 0.80
CA LEU A 30 -7.46 -5.94 0.72
C LEU A 30 -7.92 -6.29 -0.70
N ALA A 31 -7.23 -5.78 -1.72
CA ALA A 31 -7.55 -6.03 -3.12
C ALA A 31 -6.33 -5.80 -4.02
N ALA A 32 -6.36 -6.44 -5.18
CA ALA A 32 -5.48 -6.17 -6.30
C ALA A 32 -6.31 -6.13 -7.59
N VAL A 33 -6.00 -5.18 -8.46
CA VAL A 33 -6.62 -4.99 -9.78
C VAL A 33 -5.51 -4.95 -10.81
N ASN A 34 -5.50 -5.93 -11.70
CA ASN A 34 -4.64 -5.91 -12.88
C ASN A 34 -5.26 -4.99 -13.92
N HIS A 35 -4.44 -4.25 -14.65
CA HIS A 35 -4.86 -3.26 -15.65
C HIS A 35 -5.86 -2.25 -15.04
N PRO A 36 -5.41 -1.40 -14.10
CA PRO A 36 -6.28 -0.39 -13.50
C PRO A 36 -6.80 0.57 -14.57
N ASN A 37 -8.03 0.34 -15.03
CA ASN A 37 -8.72 1.11 -16.06
C ASN A 37 -8.72 2.59 -15.71
N GLY A 38 -8.08 3.43 -16.53
CA GLY A 38 -7.98 4.87 -16.31
C GLY A 38 -6.56 5.43 -16.43
N TYR A 39 -5.55 4.58 -16.46
CA TYR A 39 -4.26 4.89 -17.07
C TYR A 39 -4.17 4.16 -18.41
N ASP A 40 -3.48 4.74 -19.40
CA ASP A 40 -2.97 3.98 -20.55
C ASP A 40 -1.87 3.05 -20.01
N ALA A 41 -2.32 1.99 -19.33
CA ALA A 41 -1.49 1.12 -18.53
C ALA A 41 -1.13 -0.11 -19.35
N PRO A 42 0.15 -0.31 -19.69
CA PRO A 42 0.61 -1.50 -20.39
C PRO A 42 0.28 -2.77 -19.62
N GLU A 43 0.33 -3.89 -20.34
CA GLU A 43 0.09 -5.20 -19.76
C GLU A 43 0.98 -5.45 -18.53
N GLY A 44 0.42 -6.02 -17.47
CA GLY A 44 1.12 -6.27 -16.21
C GLY A 44 1.08 -5.10 -15.21
N SER A 45 0.55 -3.94 -15.57
CA SER A 45 0.28 -2.86 -14.61
C SER A 45 -0.74 -3.28 -13.55
N ILE A 46 -0.52 -2.87 -12.30
CA ILE A 46 -1.30 -3.35 -11.15
C ILE A 46 -1.57 -2.23 -10.15
N ALA A 47 -2.80 -2.20 -9.64
CA ALA A 47 -3.18 -1.41 -8.48
C ALA A 47 -3.45 -2.32 -7.29
N ILE A 48 -2.93 -1.99 -6.11
CA ILE A 48 -3.08 -2.77 -4.88
C ILE A 48 -3.58 -1.86 -3.76
N LEU A 49 -4.66 -2.27 -3.12
CA LEU A 49 -5.16 -1.66 -1.88
C LEU A 49 -4.69 -2.50 -0.69
N LYS A 50 -4.00 -1.86 0.26
CA LYS A 50 -3.56 -2.48 1.52
C LYS A 50 -4.08 -1.69 2.71
N ARG A 51 -4.21 -2.35 3.86
CA ARG A 51 -4.52 -1.73 5.15
C ARG A 51 -3.48 -2.11 6.18
N LYS A 52 -3.00 -1.10 6.92
CA LYS A 52 -2.18 -1.28 8.11
C LYS A 52 -2.74 -0.38 9.22
N LYS A 53 -3.33 -1.00 10.24
CA LYS A 53 -4.05 -0.29 11.31
C LYS A 53 -5.17 0.61 10.75
N ASN A 54 -5.09 1.91 10.97
CA ASN A 54 -6.04 2.94 10.54
C ASN A 54 -5.61 3.66 9.26
N ILE A 55 -4.55 3.20 8.58
CA ILE A 55 -4.08 3.76 7.32
C ILE A 55 -4.30 2.73 6.22
N CYS A 56 -4.90 3.19 5.12
CA CYS A 56 -4.93 2.46 3.87
C CYS A 56 -3.94 3.05 2.87
N THR A 57 -3.38 2.16 2.05
CA THR A 57 -2.43 2.49 1.00
C THR A 57 -2.96 1.97 -0.32
N ILE A 58 -3.14 2.85 -1.30
CA ILE A 58 -3.23 2.44 -2.71
C ILE A 58 -1.85 2.59 -3.32
N SER A 59 -1.32 1.51 -3.88
CA SER A 59 -0.12 1.50 -4.71
C SER A 59 -0.51 1.18 -6.13
N ILE A 60 -0.06 1.95 -7.10
CA ILE A 60 -0.25 1.67 -8.53
C ILE A 60 1.12 1.60 -9.16
N THR A 61 1.42 0.49 -9.82
CA THR A 61 2.62 0.32 -10.62
C THR A 61 2.21 0.26 -12.08
N LEU A 62 2.70 1.21 -12.87
CA LEU A 62 2.54 1.26 -14.31
C LEU A 62 3.87 0.88 -14.94
N TYR A 63 3.91 -0.26 -15.62
CA TYR A 63 5.11 -0.71 -16.33
C TYR A 63 5.15 -0.09 -17.72
N GLY A 64 6.33 0.19 -18.23
CA GLY A 64 6.58 0.61 -19.60
C GLY A 64 7.85 -0.06 -20.14
N GLU A 65 8.14 0.15 -21.41
CA GLU A 65 9.26 -0.55 -22.05
C GLU A 65 10.62 -0.12 -21.48
N THR A 66 10.79 1.17 -21.18
CA THR A 66 12.07 1.74 -20.74
C THR A 66 12.08 2.15 -19.27
N GLY A 67 11.01 1.86 -18.53
CA GLY A 67 10.88 2.28 -17.15
C GLY A 67 9.53 1.91 -16.53
N LYS A 68 9.29 2.37 -15.30
CA LYS A 68 7.99 2.23 -14.64
C LYS A 68 7.69 3.42 -13.75
N ILE A 69 6.43 3.63 -13.47
CA ILE A 69 5.94 4.68 -12.58
C ILE A 69 5.19 4.03 -11.42
N ILE A 70 5.51 4.43 -10.19
CA ILE A 70 4.80 4.00 -8.99
C ILE A 70 4.11 5.20 -8.36
N TYR A 71 2.79 5.10 -8.19
CA TYR A 71 1.99 6.02 -7.40
C TYR A 71 1.66 5.41 -6.04
N LEU A 72 1.81 6.19 -4.98
CA LEU A 72 1.47 5.79 -3.62
C LEU A 72 0.53 6.81 -2.99
N TRP A 73 -0.58 6.33 -2.45
CA TRP A 73 -1.61 7.14 -1.80
C TRP A 73 -1.87 6.60 -0.40
N HIS A 74 -1.56 7.38 0.64
CA HIS A 74 -1.87 7.05 2.03
C HIS A 74 -3.06 7.86 2.52
N PHE A 75 -4.08 7.17 3.00
CA PHE A 75 -5.33 7.79 3.42
C PHE A 75 -5.97 7.05 4.59
N ASN A 76 -6.94 7.70 5.20
CA ASN A 76 -7.82 7.12 6.22
C ASN A 76 -9.24 7.69 6.09
N ALA A 77 -10.09 7.42 7.07
CA ALA A 77 -11.45 7.94 7.15
C ALA A 77 -11.54 9.47 6.98
N SER A 78 -10.53 10.21 7.46
CA SER A 78 -10.45 11.67 7.35
C SER A 78 -9.85 12.15 6.01
N GLY A 79 -9.71 11.28 5.02
CA GLY A 79 -9.23 11.61 3.68
C GLY A 79 -7.74 11.34 3.42
N LEU A 80 -7.25 11.86 2.30
CA LEU A 80 -5.87 11.70 1.83
C LEU A 80 -4.89 12.42 2.76
N LYS A 81 -3.82 11.71 3.15
CA LYS A 81 -2.76 12.22 4.03
C LYS A 81 -1.43 12.43 3.32
N GLN A 82 -1.09 11.53 2.42
CA GLN A 82 0.15 11.60 1.64
C GLN A 82 -0.07 11.04 0.25
N ALA A 83 0.60 11.64 -0.73
CA ALA A 83 0.67 11.15 -2.09
C ALA A 83 2.11 11.27 -2.59
N GLN A 84 2.55 10.28 -3.37
CA GLN A 84 3.89 10.24 -3.93
C GLN A 84 3.85 9.62 -5.33
N ARG A 85 4.72 10.11 -6.20
CA ARG A 85 4.99 9.55 -7.51
C ARG A 85 6.49 9.29 -7.63
N THR A 86 6.86 8.07 -7.97
CA THR A 86 8.25 7.69 -8.23
C THR A 86 8.35 7.18 -9.65
N GLU A 87 9.27 7.74 -10.43
CA GLU A 87 9.61 7.23 -11.76
C GLU A 87 10.91 6.47 -11.69
N TYR A 88 10.96 5.35 -12.39
CA TYR A 88 12.12 4.52 -12.57
C TYR A 88 12.45 4.43 -14.05
N ASN A 89 13.74 4.45 -14.37
CA ASN A 89 14.24 4.11 -15.69
C ASN A 89 14.95 2.76 -15.65
N TYR A 90 14.98 2.10 -16.79
CA TYR A 90 15.72 0.87 -17.01
C TYR A 90 17.06 1.17 -17.67
N THR A 91 18.12 0.45 -17.28
CA THR A 91 19.38 0.46 -18.03
C THR A 91 19.22 -0.27 -19.36
N ASP A 92 20.17 -0.09 -20.28
CA ASP A 92 20.32 -0.92 -21.48
C ASP A 92 19.05 -1.01 -22.35
N GLY A 93 18.28 0.09 -22.43
CA GLY A 93 17.03 0.17 -23.18
C GLY A 93 15.86 -0.61 -22.60
N GLY A 94 16.04 -1.30 -21.47
CA GLY A 94 14.98 -2.02 -20.77
C GLY A 94 14.31 -3.10 -21.63
N LEU A 95 12.99 -3.22 -21.50
CA LEU A 95 12.21 -4.22 -22.24
C LEU A 95 12.19 -3.95 -23.76
N ALA A 96 12.46 -2.72 -24.22
CA ALA A 96 12.54 -2.41 -25.64
C ALA A 96 13.75 -3.05 -26.34
N MET A 97 14.79 -3.43 -25.57
CA MET A 97 16.01 -4.07 -26.08
C MET A 97 16.14 -5.51 -25.56
N LEU A 98 15.02 -6.20 -25.34
CA LEU A 98 15.00 -7.59 -24.85
C LEU A 98 15.90 -8.54 -25.66
N PRO A 99 15.96 -8.48 -27.00
CA PRO A 99 16.86 -9.32 -27.78
C PRO A 99 18.35 -9.09 -27.45
N GLU A 100 18.74 -7.83 -27.22
CA GLU A 100 20.12 -7.41 -27.00
C GLU A 100 20.55 -7.60 -25.55
N ASN A 101 19.73 -7.17 -24.59
CA ASN A 101 20.04 -7.24 -23.17
C ASN A 101 19.60 -8.55 -22.50
N GLN A 102 18.86 -9.40 -23.22
CA GLN A 102 18.40 -10.72 -22.74
C GLN A 102 17.60 -10.64 -21.42
N GLY A 103 16.88 -9.54 -21.21
CA GLY A 103 16.15 -9.26 -19.98
C GLY A 103 17.03 -8.85 -18.79
N GLN A 104 18.32 -8.61 -19.01
CA GLN A 104 19.25 -8.12 -17.99
C GLN A 104 19.33 -6.61 -18.08
N PHE A 105 18.47 -5.94 -17.32
CA PHE A 105 18.55 -4.50 -17.07
C PHE A 105 18.30 -4.23 -15.59
N LEU A 106 18.82 -3.11 -15.11
CA LEU A 106 18.60 -2.66 -13.74
C LEU A 106 17.57 -1.53 -13.73
N GLU A 107 16.82 -1.43 -12.64
CA GLU A 107 15.93 -0.31 -12.38
C GLU A 107 16.64 0.70 -11.47
N TYR A 108 16.54 1.99 -11.79
CA TYR A 108 17.02 3.05 -10.92
C TYR A 108 15.98 4.17 -10.82
N VAL A 109 15.97 4.83 -9.67
CA VAL A 109 15.04 5.95 -9.42
C VAL A 109 15.49 7.12 -10.29
N HIS A 110 14.64 7.51 -11.24
CA HIS A 110 14.84 8.70 -12.06
C HIS A 110 14.32 9.94 -11.33
N SER A 111 13.11 9.85 -10.77
CA SER A 111 12.50 10.95 -10.02
C SER A 111 11.66 10.43 -8.86
N ASN A 112 11.59 11.20 -7.78
CA ASN A 112 10.72 10.93 -6.65
C ASN A 112 10.09 12.23 -6.18
N GLN A 113 8.77 12.32 -6.34
CA GLN A 113 7.99 13.52 -6.12
C GLN A 113 6.97 13.27 -5.00
N LYS A 114 7.08 14.04 -3.92
CA LYS A 114 6.00 14.16 -2.92
C LYS A 114 4.96 15.11 -3.48
N LEU A 115 3.73 14.61 -3.67
CA LEU A 115 2.62 15.39 -4.20
C LEU A 115 1.89 16.08 -3.05
N ASN A 116 1.42 17.31 -3.27
CA ASN A 116 0.63 18.02 -2.27
C ASN A 116 -0.74 17.34 -2.14
N PRO A 117 -1.08 16.70 -1.00
CA PRO A 117 -2.34 15.99 -0.86
C PRO A 117 -3.55 16.93 -0.90
N HIS A 118 -3.37 18.24 -0.72
CA HIS A 118 -4.46 19.21 -0.76
C HIS A 118 -4.64 19.88 -2.13
N ALA A 119 -3.74 19.64 -3.09
CA ALA A 119 -3.86 20.17 -4.44
C ALA A 119 -5.06 19.53 -5.17
N GLN A 120 -5.76 20.34 -5.98
CA GLN A 120 -7.00 19.93 -6.63
C GLN A 120 -6.78 18.76 -7.60
N GLU A 121 -5.70 18.79 -8.37
CA GLU A 121 -5.35 17.72 -9.31
C GLU A 121 -5.06 16.41 -8.57
N VAL A 122 -4.38 16.48 -7.42
CA VAL A 122 -4.02 15.32 -6.59
C VAL A 122 -5.28 14.70 -5.97
N GLN A 123 -6.22 15.53 -5.49
CA GLN A 123 -7.51 15.05 -4.96
C GLN A 123 -8.40 14.43 -6.04
N SER A 124 -8.42 15.03 -7.23
CA SER A 124 -9.19 14.51 -8.37
C SER A 124 -8.67 13.14 -8.80
N GLU A 125 -7.36 12.99 -8.91
CA GLU A 125 -6.72 11.72 -9.23
C GLU A 125 -6.94 10.68 -8.11
N PHE A 126 -6.83 11.10 -6.84
CA PHE A 126 -7.11 10.23 -5.71
C PHE A 126 -8.55 9.67 -5.74
N LYS A 127 -9.53 10.50 -6.11
CA LYS A 127 -10.93 10.06 -6.25
C LYS A 127 -11.08 9.02 -7.36
N LYS A 128 -10.40 9.22 -8.49
CA LYS A 128 -10.38 8.28 -9.62
C LYS A 128 -9.78 6.93 -9.21
N VAL A 129 -8.61 6.91 -8.59
CA VAL A 129 -7.94 5.64 -8.20
C VAL A 129 -8.68 4.89 -7.10
N ARG A 130 -9.40 5.59 -6.22
CA ARG A 130 -10.33 4.95 -5.27
C ARG A 130 -11.45 4.19 -5.98
N GLY A 131 -11.88 4.67 -7.15
CA GLY A 131 -12.90 4.02 -7.98
C GLY A 131 -12.53 2.61 -8.44
N PHE A 132 -11.26 2.20 -8.35
CA PHE A 132 -10.82 0.84 -8.68
C PHE A 132 -11.22 -0.19 -7.62
N PHE A 133 -11.54 0.24 -6.40
CA PHE A 133 -11.78 -0.64 -5.25
C PHE A 133 -13.12 -0.37 -4.54
N PRO A 134 -14.25 -0.28 -5.27
CA PRO A 134 -15.51 0.24 -4.73
C PRO A 134 -16.00 -0.53 -3.50
N ASN A 135 -15.83 -1.85 -3.48
CA ASN A 135 -16.34 -2.73 -2.41
C ASN A 135 -15.34 -2.92 -1.26
N GLN A 136 -14.05 -2.66 -1.48
CA GLN A 136 -12.99 -2.92 -0.49
C GLN A 136 -12.61 -1.68 0.30
N LEU A 137 -13.03 -0.50 -0.15
CA LEU A 137 -12.85 0.76 0.58
C LEU A 137 -13.60 0.83 1.90
N VAL A 138 -14.64 0.01 2.10
CA VAL A 138 -15.41 -0.05 3.36
C VAL A 138 -14.50 -0.41 4.54
N SER A 139 -13.42 -1.16 4.29
CA SER A 139 -12.40 -1.49 5.30
C SER A 139 -11.42 -0.35 5.59
N CYS A 140 -11.52 0.79 4.90
CA CYS A 140 -10.60 1.92 5.00
C CYS A 140 -11.23 3.20 5.58
N ILE A 141 -12.54 3.17 5.85
CA ILE A 141 -13.36 4.28 6.35
C ILE A 141 -13.79 3.95 7.78
#